data_AF-A0A7I4FP84-F1
#
_entry.id   AF-A0A7I4FP84-F1
#
_cell.length_a   1.000
_cell.length_b   1.000
_cell.length_c   1.000
_cell.angle_alpha   90.00
_cell.angle_beta   90.00
_cell.angle_gamma   90.00
#
_symmetry.space_group_name_H-M   'P 1'
#
loop_
_entity.id
_entity.type
_entity.pdbx_description
1 polymer ?
#
loop_
_entity_poly.entity_id
_entity_poly.type
_entity_poly.pdbx_seq_one_letter_code
_entity_poly.pdbx_strand_id
1 'polypeptide(L)'
;MLPVSATAVVSESVQSTVDIPKLAEKLDSASPLEIMDKALSLFGDDIAIAFSGAEDVALIEYAHLTGRPFRVFSLETGRLNPETLKLFDDVEKRYNIRIQYMYPDAAEVEELTRTKGLFSFYEDGHQECCRVRKVRPLRRALKGLKAWITGQRKDQSPGTRANVPVVQVDPAFEGLDGGPGSLVKWNPLSNVSGTAVWSFLRTMDVPVNALHFKGYVSIGCEPCTRAVLPGQHEREGRWWWEDAKAKECGLHKGNLDGVAESSNSLGEKTEVADLFISENVVTFGREDMEALVKGENRDKSSLVVLYAPWCSFSQAMDESYNDVAEKLAGSNVVVGKFNADGAQKAYAKENLQLQSYPTVLFLPKNSSQIIKYPSENREVDALLGFVQALQ
;
A
#
# COMPACT_ATOMS: atom_id res chain seq x y z
N MET A 1 -47.98 -41.48 -39.24
CA MET A 1 -47.19 -40.34 -38.77
C MET A 1 -47.33 -40.25 -37.27
N LEU A 2 -46.30 -40.70 -36.55
CA LEU A 2 -46.15 -40.58 -35.09
C LEU A 2 -44.72 -40.04 -34.87
N PRO A 3 -44.50 -39.03 -34.01
CA PRO A 3 -43.19 -38.42 -33.88
C PRO A 3 -42.29 -39.26 -32.97
N VAL A 4 -41.04 -39.42 -33.40
CA VAL A 4 -39.96 -40.00 -32.60
C VAL A 4 -39.45 -38.91 -31.65
N SER A 5 -39.48 -39.21 -30.36
CA SER A 5 -39.04 -38.33 -29.28
C SER A 5 -37.51 -38.18 -29.30
N ALA A 6 -37.02 -36.94 -29.35
CA ALA A 6 -35.61 -36.61 -29.20
C ALA A 6 -35.26 -36.56 -27.71
N THR A 7 -34.39 -37.46 -27.28
CA THR A 7 -33.76 -37.44 -25.95
C THR A 7 -32.82 -36.25 -25.86
N ALA A 8 -33.16 -35.30 -24.97
CA ALA A 8 -32.27 -34.20 -24.60
C ALA A 8 -31.08 -34.75 -23.81
N VAL A 9 -29.87 -34.49 -24.30
CA VAL A 9 -28.63 -34.68 -23.53
C VAL A 9 -28.56 -33.54 -22.52
N VAL A 10 -28.77 -33.86 -21.25
CA VAL A 10 -28.55 -32.94 -20.13
C VAL A 10 -27.05 -32.84 -19.94
N SER A 11 -26.46 -31.69 -20.28
CA SER A 11 -25.07 -31.38 -19.92
C SER A 11 -25.00 -31.13 -18.42
N GLU A 12 -24.37 -32.04 -17.68
CA GLU A 12 -24.02 -31.83 -16.28
C GLU A 12 -23.05 -30.65 -16.14
N SER A 13 -23.54 -29.54 -15.60
CA SER A 13 -22.73 -28.40 -15.19
C SER A 13 -21.98 -28.74 -13.90
N VAL A 14 -20.76 -29.26 -14.02
CA VAL A 14 -19.85 -29.40 -12.87
C VAL A 14 -19.24 -28.02 -12.57
N GLN A 15 -19.97 -27.19 -11.83
CA GLN A 15 -19.45 -25.95 -11.29
C GLN A 15 -18.70 -26.25 -9.99
N SER A 16 -17.49 -26.79 -10.10
CA SER A 16 -16.61 -26.97 -8.94
C SER A 16 -16.20 -25.59 -8.42
N THR A 17 -16.71 -25.20 -7.26
CA THR A 17 -16.25 -24.00 -6.53
C THR A 17 -14.76 -24.14 -6.26
N VAL A 18 -13.95 -23.29 -6.88
CA VAL A 18 -12.49 -23.30 -6.71
C VAL A 18 -12.18 -22.89 -5.26
N ASP A 19 -11.48 -23.75 -4.53
CA ASP A 19 -11.00 -23.46 -3.18
C ASP A 19 -9.84 -22.45 -3.25
N ILE A 20 -10.16 -21.16 -3.06
CA ILE A 20 -9.21 -20.06 -3.23
C ILE A 20 -8.04 -20.14 -2.23
N PRO A 21 -8.22 -20.42 -0.93
CA PRO A 21 -7.11 -20.61 0.00
C PRO A 21 -6.11 -21.68 -0.45
N LYS A 22 -6.59 -22.87 -0.85
CA LYS A 22 -5.69 -23.93 -1.35
C LYS A 22 -5.01 -23.56 -2.66
N LEU A 23 -5.69 -22.80 -3.52
CA LEU A 23 -5.11 -22.30 -4.76
C LEU A 23 -4.00 -21.29 -4.48
N ALA A 24 -4.17 -20.43 -3.46
CA ALA A 24 -3.15 -19.49 -3.03
C ALA A 24 -1.89 -20.19 -2.53
N GLU A 25 -2.05 -21.19 -1.67
CA GLU A 25 -0.92 -22.00 -1.18
C GLU A 25 -0.15 -22.68 -2.32
N LYS A 26 -0.89 -23.28 -3.27
CA LYS A 26 -0.28 -23.97 -4.41
C LYS A 26 0.48 -23.02 -5.34
N LEU A 27 0.01 -21.79 -5.49
CA LEU A 27 0.58 -20.81 -6.42
C LEU A 27 1.60 -19.87 -5.76
N ASP A 28 1.82 -19.94 -4.44
CA ASP A 28 2.70 -18.99 -3.75
C ASP A 28 4.15 -19.03 -4.26
N SER A 29 4.63 -20.22 -4.65
CA SER A 29 5.96 -20.42 -5.26
C SER A 29 5.96 -20.39 -6.79
N ALA A 30 4.79 -20.19 -7.43
CA ALA A 30 4.68 -20.17 -8.88
C ALA A 30 5.22 -18.86 -9.46
N SER A 31 5.68 -18.91 -10.71
CA SER A 31 6.11 -17.73 -11.44
C SER A 31 4.91 -16.83 -11.80
N PRO A 32 5.12 -15.51 -12.00
CA PRO A 32 4.06 -14.61 -12.45
C PRO A 32 3.38 -15.09 -13.74
N LEU A 33 4.13 -15.70 -14.66
CA LEU A 33 3.59 -16.24 -15.91
C LEU A 33 2.62 -17.41 -15.66
N GLU A 34 2.96 -18.34 -14.76
CA GLU A 34 2.07 -19.46 -14.39
C GLU A 34 0.82 -18.97 -13.68
N ILE A 35 0.96 -17.98 -12.79
CA ILE A 35 -0.19 -17.37 -12.09
C ILE A 35 -1.10 -16.68 -13.10
N MET A 36 -0.54 -15.93 -14.05
CA MET A 36 -1.29 -15.27 -15.12
C MET A 36 -2.00 -16.26 -16.04
N ASP A 37 -1.31 -17.30 -16.52
CA ASP A 37 -1.92 -18.34 -17.35
C ASP A 37 -3.09 -19.00 -16.61
N LYS A 38 -2.90 -19.33 -15.33
CA LYS A 38 -3.93 -19.95 -14.51
C LYS A 38 -5.14 -19.03 -14.32
N ALA A 39 -4.92 -17.75 -14.01
CA ALA A 39 -5.99 -16.78 -13.80
C ALA A 39 -6.83 -16.60 -15.08
N LEU A 40 -6.18 -16.38 -16.23
CA LEU A 40 -6.84 -16.20 -17.52
C LEU A 40 -7.55 -17.48 -17.98
N SER A 41 -6.97 -18.65 -17.71
CA SER A 41 -7.58 -19.95 -18.00
C SER A 41 -8.86 -20.21 -17.19
N LEU A 42 -8.89 -19.81 -15.92
CA LEU A 42 -10.04 -20.05 -15.02
C LEU A 42 -11.22 -19.14 -15.30
N PHE A 43 -10.97 -17.87 -15.64
CA PHE A 43 -12.02 -16.85 -15.70
C PHE A 43 -12.32 -16.34 -17.11
N GLY A 44 -11.44 -16.56 -18.10
CA GLY A 44 -11.67 -16.13 -19.49
C GLY A 44 -12.02 -14.64 -19.59
N ASP A 45 -13.21 -14.33 -20.12
CA ASP A 45 -13.66 -12.94 -20.30
C ASP A 45 -14.18 -12.28 -19.01
N ASP A 46 -14.39 -13.06 -17.94
CA ASP A 46 -14.88 -12.58 -16.63
C ASP A 46 -13.75 -12.04 -15.72
N ILE A 47 -12.52 -11.94 -16.23
CA ILE A 47 -11.35 -11.36 -15.55
C ILE A 47 -10.76 -10.19 -16.35
N ALA A 48 -10.25 -9.18 -15.64
CA ALA A 48 -9.53 -8.08 -16.27
C ALA A 48 -8.32 -7.62 -15.44
N ILE A 49 -7.31 -7.13 -16.14
CA ILE A 49 -6.10 -6.52 -15.57
C ILE A 49 -6.40 -5.05 -15.24
N ALA A 50 -6.20 -4.67 -13.98
CA ALA A 50 -6.22 -3.28 -13.56
C ALA A 50 -4.84 -2.66 -13.83
N PHE A 51 -4.74 -1.82 -14.85
CA PHE A 51 -3.50 -1.16 -15.25
C PHE A 51 -3.50 0.30 -14.80
N SER A 52 -2.54 0.67 -13.96
CA SER A 52 -2.40 2.02 -13.41
C SER A 52 -1.50 2.95 -14.22
N GLY A 53 -0.76 2.41 -15.19
CA GLY A 53 0.15 3.19 -16.04
C GLY A 53 1.51 3.43 -15.41
N ALA A 54 1.98 2.46 -14.62
CA ALA A 54 3.27 2.46 -13.93
C ALA A 54 4.05 1.18 -14.30
N GLU A 55 4.81 0.60 -13.36
CA GLU A 55 5.57 -0.63 -13.56
C GLU A 55 4.67 -1.89 -13.67
N ASP A 56 3.38 -1.76 -13.35
CA ASP A 56 2.37 -2.80 -13.50
C ASP A 56 2.02 -3.14 -14.96
N VAL A 57 2.59 -2.41 -15.93
CA VAL A 57 2.62 -2.82 -17.36
C VAL A 57 3.23 -4.22 -17.54
N ALA A 58 4.08 -4.66 -16.60
CA ALA A 58 4.60 -6.04 -16.57
C ALA A 58 3.49 -7.09 -16.62
N LEU A 59 2.33 -6.85 -16.03
CA LEU A 59 1.18 -7.77 -16.08
C LEU A 59 0.63 -7.93 -17.49
N ILE A 60 0.65 -6.87 -18.30
CA ILE A 60 0.19 -6.90 -19.69
C ILE A 60 1.18 -7.71 -20.54
N GLU A 61 2.48 -7.53 -20.32
CA GLU A 61 3.50 -8.36 -20.98
C GLU A 61 3.34 -9.83 -20.59
N TYR A 62 3.17 -10.16 -19.30
CA TYR A 62 2.92 -11.54 -18.90
C TYR A 62 1.64 -12.10 -19.52
N ALA A 63 0.55 -11.33 -19.55
CA ALA A 63 -0.69 -11.76 -20.21
C ALA A 63 -0.47 -12.05 -21.69
N HIS A 64 0.25 -11.17 -22.38
CA HIS A 64 0.62 -11.36 -23.78
C HIS A 64 1.42 -12.65 -24.01
N LEU A 65 2.40 -12.93 -23.14
CA LEU A 65 3.22 -14.14 -23.21
C LEU A 65 2.45 -15.44 -23.00
N THR A 66 1.30 -15.42 -22.30
CA THR A 66 0.43 -16.61 -22.19
C THR A 66 -0.22 -16.99 -23.51
N GLY A 67 -0.31 -16.07 -24.48
CA GLY A 67 -1.04 -16.25 -25.73
C GLY A 67 -2.57 -16.33 -25.57
N ARG A 68 -3.11 -16.07 -24.37
CA ARG A 68 -4.55 -16.06 -24.11
C ARG A 68 -5.15 -14.67 -24.38
N PRO A 69 -6.44 -14.58 -24.73
CA PRO A 69 -7.17 -13.33 -24.69
C PRO A 69 -7.16 -12.74 -23.27
N PHE A 70 -7.03 -11.42 -23.16
CA PHE A 70 -7.10 -10.72 -21.89
C PHE A 70 -7.73 -9.34 -22.06
N ARG A 71 -8.35 -8.84 -20.98
CA ARG A 71 -8.96 -7.52 -20.89
C ARG A 71 -8.13 -6.63 -19.97
N VAL A 72 -8.08 -5.34 -20.28
CA VAL A 72 -7.39 -4.35 -19.46
C VAL A 72 -8.34 -3.19 -19.20
N PHE A 73 -8.38 -2.70 -17.97
CA PHE A 73 -9.05 -1.45 -17.61
C PHE A 73 -8.11 -0.55 -16.81
N SER A 74 -8.33 0.77 -16.92
CA SER A 74 -7.55 1.78 -16.23
C SER A 74 -8.45 2.82 -15.60
N LEU A 75 -8.10 3.29 -14.40
CA LEU A 75 -8.84 4.35 -13.70
C LEU A 75 -8.30 5.71 -14.15
N GLU A 76 -8.97 6.32 -15.12
CA GLU A 76 -8.62 7.68 -15.57
C GLU A 76 -9.29 8.68 -14.63
N THR A 77 -8.48 9.33 -13.79
CA THR A 77 -8.99 10.16 -12.69
C THR A 77 -9.27 11.60 -13.08
N GLY A 78 -8.95 12.00 -14.30
CA GLY A 78 -8.86 13.36 -14.81
C GLY A 78 -7.64 14.13 -14.30
N ARG A 79 -6.74 13.47 -13.57
CA ARG A 79 -5.57 14.08 -12.89
C ARG A 79 -4.31 13.21 -13.01
N LEU A 80 -4.26 12.31 -14.00
CA LEU A 80 -3.06 11.53 -14.31
C LEU A 80 -1.99 12.42 -14.96
N ASN A 81 -0.75 11.96 -14.91
CA ASN A 81 0.34 12.64 -15.64
C ASN A 81 0.13 12.47 -17.15
N PRO A 82 0.48 13.47 -17.98
CA PRO A 82 0.49 13.31 -19.43
C PRO A 82 1.34 12.11 -19.90
N GLU A 83 2.46 11.82 -19.23
CA GLU A 83 3.30 10.66 -19.49
C GLU A 83 2.57 9.34 -19.22
N THR A 84 1.68 9.28 -18.22
CA THR A 84 0.83 8.11 -17.96
C THR A 84 -0.17 7.89 -19.09
N LEU A 85 -0.79 8.96 -19.59
CA LEU A 85 -1.72 8.88 -20.73
C LEU A 85 -1.01 8.45 -22.01
N LYS A 86 0.22 8.94 -22.22
CA LYS A 86 1.06 8.52 -23.35
C LYS A 86 1.41 7.03 -23.26
N LEU A 87 1.76 6.53 -22.07
CA LEU A 87 2.02 5.11 -21.88
C LEU A 87 0.79 4.25 -22.21
N PHE A 88 -0.42 4.69 -21.85
CA PHE A 88 -1.64 3.96 -22.23
C PHE A 88 -1.76 3.79 -23.75
N ASP A 89 -1.53 4.87 -24.51
CA ASP A 89 -1.55 4.84 -25.97
C ASP A 89 -0.43 3.95 -26.55
N ASP A 90 0.79 4.03 -26.00
CA ASP A 90 1.92 3.18 -26.42
C ASP A 90 1.64 1.69 -26.15
N VAL A 91 1.00 1.36 -25.01
CA VAL A 91 0.60 -0.01 -24.64
C VAL A 91 -0.52 -0.52 -25.54
N GLU A 92 -1.57 0.25 -25.80
CA GLU A 92 -2.63 -0.15 -26.73
C GLU A 92 -2.06 -0.51 -28.11
N LYS A 93 -1.13 0.31 -28.63
CA LYS A 93 -0.46 0.08 -29.91
C LYS A 93 0.46 -1.14 -29.87
N ARG A 94 1.27 -1.29 -28.82
CA ARG A 94 2.26 -2.38 -28.70
C ARG A 94 1.61 -3.76 -28.65
N TYR A 95 0.51 -3.87 -27.92
CA TYR A 95 -0.18 -5.14 -27.66
C TYR A 95 -1.44 -5.35 -28.50
N ASN A 96 -1.82 -4.36 -29.32
CA ASN A 96 -3.06 -4.36 -30.11
C ASN A 96 -4.30 -4.64 -29.25
N ILE A 97 -4.41 -3.92 -28.14
CA ILE A 97 -5.54 -3.99 -27.20
C ILE A 97 -6.27 -2.66 -27.11
N ARG A 98 -7.45 -2.68 -26.50
CA ARG A 98 -8.19 -1.47 -26.11
C ARG A 98 -8.39 -1.46 -24.61
N ILE A 99 -7.85 -0.45 -23.94
CA ILE A 99 -7.98 -0.28 -22.51
C ILE A 99 -9.36 0.29 -22.23
N GLN A 100 -10.09 -0.32 -21.31
CA GLN A 100 -11.35 0.22 -20.80
C GLN A 100 -11.06 1.34 -19.79
N TYR A 101 -11.22 2.59 -20.20
CA TYR A 101 -11.03 3.74 -19.29
C TYR A 101 -12.26 3.95 -18.40
N MET A 102 -12.03 3.95 -17.09
CA MET A 102 -13.05 4.15 -16.07
C MET A 102 -12.94 5.57 -15.52
N TYR A 103 -13.81 6.47 -15.97
CA TYR A 103 -13.83 7.87 -15.55
C TYR A 103 -14.63 8.09 -14.25
N PRO A 104 -14.33 9.11 -13.45
CA PRO A 104 -15.22 9.56 -12.38
C PRO A 104 -16.60 9.99 -12.88
N ASP A 105 -17.58 9.97 -11.98
CA ASP A 105 -18.86 10.63 -12.23
C ASP A 105 -18.66 12.16 -12.24
N ALA A 106 -19.13 12.82 -13.29
CA ALA A 106 -18.89 14.25 -13.49
C ALA A 106 -19.57 15.09 -12.41
N ALA A 107 -20.82 14.77 -12.03
CA ALA A 107 -21.56 15.53 -11.03
C ALA A 107 -20.89 15.44 -9.65
N GLU A 108 -20.37 14.25 -9.28
CA GLU A 108 -19.62 14.09 -8.04
C GLU A 108 -18.30 14.88 -8.03
N VAL A 109 -17.60 14.92 -9.16
CA VAL A 109 -16.37 15.71 -9.30
C VAL A 109 -16.67 17.20 -9.21
N GLU A 110 -17.69 17.68 -9.92
CA GLU A 110 -18.11 19.08 -9.90
C GLU A 110 -18.47 19.55 -8.48
N GLU A 111 -19.25 18.75 -7.74
CA GLU A 111 -19.58 19.02 -6.35
C GLU A 111 -18.33 19.13 -5.46
N LEU A 112 -17.44 18.14 -5.53
CA LEU A 112 -16.20 18.13 -4.76
C LEU A 112 -15.35 19.37 -5.05
N THR A 113 -15.18 19.72 -6.32
CA THR A 113 -14.32 20.84 -6.71
C THR A 113 -14.94 22.20 -6.42
N ARG A 114 -16.27 22.32 -6.51
CA ARG A 114 -16.98 23.56 -6.18
C ARG A 114 -16.94 23.86 -4.68
N THR A 115 -17.01 22.83 -3.84
CA THR A 115 -17.05 22.99 -2.38
C THR A 115 -15.67 23.07 -1.75
N LYS A 116 -14.70 22.29 -2.25
CA LYS A 116 -13.37 22.14 -1.62
C LYS A 116 -12.19 22.50 -2.52
N GLY A 117 -12.44 22.97 -3.74
CA GLY A 117 -11.39 23.30 -4.70
C GLY A 117 -10.72 22.08 -5.34
N LEU A 118 -9.65 22.33 -6.12
CA LEU A 118 -8.98 21.30 -6.92
C LEU A 118 -7.91 20.49 -6.17
N PHE A 119 -7.59 20.89 -4.94
CA PHE A 119 -6.45 20.38 -4.16
C PHE A 119 -6.80 20.08 -2.69
N SER A 120 -8.09 19.84 -2.38
CA SER A 120 -8.55 19.54 -1.02
C SER A 120 -7.78 18.41 -0.32
N PHE A 121 -7.23 17.48 -1.10
CA PHE A 121 -6.43 16.37 -0.59
C PHE A 121 -5.15 16.76 0.15
N TYR A 122 -4.62 17.98 -0.05
CA TYR A 122 -3.48 18.47 0.75
C TYR A 122 -3.88 18.87 2.17
N GLU A 123 -5.15 19.21 2.39
CA GLU A 123 -5.66 19.71 3.67
C GLU A 123 -6.47 18.62 4.38
N ASP A 124 -7.38 17.96 3.65
CA ASP A 124 -8.32 16.97 4.17
C ASP A 124 -7.80 15.52 4.10
N GLY A 125 -6.65 15.32 3.46
CA GLY A 125 -6.17 14.00 3.05
C GLY A 125 -6.80 13.50 1.75
N HIS A 126 -6.12 12.55 1.11
CA HIS A 126 -6.46 12.09 -0.23
C HIS A 126 -7.74 11.24 -0.33
N GLN A 127 -8.27 10.78 0.80
CA GLN A 127 -9.26 9.71 0.85
C GLN A 127 -10.55 10.09 0.12
N GLU A 128 -11.04 11.33 0.31
CA GLU A 128 -12.27 11.79 -0.34
C GLU A 128 -12.11 11.93 -1.85
N CYS A 129 -11.03 12.60 -2.29
CA CYS A 129 -10.73 12.75 -3.72
C CYS A 129 -10.56 11.38 -4.39
N CYS A 130 -9.82 10.46 -3.77
CA CYS A 130 -9.66 9.10 -4.27
C CYS A 130 -10.96 8.29 -4.24
N ARG A 131 -11.84 8.52 -3.25
CA ARG A 131 -13.15 7.87 -3.20
C ARG A 131 -13.98 8.20 -4.44
N VAL A 132 -14.05 9.49 -4.80
CA VAL A 132 -14.77 9.98 -5.98
C VAL A 132 -14.08 9.57 -7.28
N ARG A 133 -12.76 9.79 -7.37
CA ARG A 133 -12.02 9.64 -8.63
C ARG A 133 -11.49 8.25 -8.93
N LYS A 134 -11.33 7.38 -7.94
CA LYS A 134 -10.77 6.03 -8.12
C LYS A 134 -11.68 4.94 -7.60
N VAL A 135 -12.11 5.01 -6.35
CA VAL A 135 -12.83 3.90 -5.69
C VAL A 135 -14.21 3.69 -6.29
N ARG A 136 -14.99 4.75 -6.51
CA ARG A 136 -16.32 4.65 -7.14
C ARG A 136 -16.24 4.13 -8.58
N PRO A 137 -15.36 4.66 -9.47
CA PRO A 137 -15.14 4.08 -10.80
C PRO A 137 -14.67 2.63 -10.78
N LEU A 138 -13.73 2.29 -9.89
CA LEU A 138 -13.27 0.90 -9.70
C LEU A 138 -14.45 -0.01 -9.34
N ARG A 139 -15.26 0.35 -8.35
CA ARG A 139 -16.42 -0.45 -7.95
C ARG A 139 -17.39 -0.68 -9.12
N ARG A 140 -17.57 0.29 -10.01
CA ARG A 140 -18.39 0.09 -11.23
C ARG A 140 -17.74 -0.87 -12.22
N ALA A 141 -16.41 -0.82 -12.39
CA ALA A 141 -15.70 -1.77 -13.25
C ALA A 141 -15.81 -3.20 -12.72
N LEU A 142 -15.57 -3.39 -11.43
CA LEU A 142 -15.53 -4.71 -10.79
C LEU A 142 -16.90 -5.39 -10.72
N LYS A 143 -18.00 -4.63 -10.65
CA LYS A 143 -19.37 -5.17 -10.74
C LYS A 143 -19.66 -5.95 -12.04
N GLY A 144 -18.82 -5.80 -13.07
CA GLY A 144 -18.93 -6.56 -14.31
C GLY A 144 -17.99 -7.76 -14.41
N LEU A 145 -17.30 -8.15 -13.33
CA LEU A 145 -16.22 -9.14 -13.34
C LEU A 145 -16.37 -10.15 -12.19
N LYS A 146 -15.89 -11.39 -12.40
CA LYS A 146 -15.75 -12.40 -11.33
C LYS A 146 -14.35 -12.39 -10.73
N ALA A 147 -13.36 -11.88 -11.47
CA ALA A 147 -12.00 -11.74 -10.98
C ALA A 147 -11.31 -10.49 -11.54
N TRP A 148 -10.24 -10.06 -10.88
CA TRP A 148 -9.38 -8.98 -11.36
C TRP A 148 -7.93 -9.21 -10.97
N ILE A 149 -7.02 -8.67 -11.78
CA ILE A 149 -5.57 -8.82 -11.63
C ILE A 149 -4.97 -7.46 -11.29
N THR A 150 -4.11 -7.40 -10.27
CA THR A 150 -3.42 -6.16 -9.84
C THR A 150 -1.92 -6.35 -9.73
N GLY A 151 -1.17 -5.27 -9.92
CA GLY A 151 0.31 -5.26 -9.83
C GLY A 151 0.84 -5.09 -8.41
N GLN A 152 0.03 -5.39 -7.38
CA GLN A 152 0.42 -5.23 -5.99
C GLN A 152 1.54 -6.20 -5.62
N ARG A 153 2.63 -5.66 -5.05
CA ARG A 153 3.77 -6.45 -4.54
C ARG A 153 3.97 -6.24 -3.05
N LYS A 154 4.55 -7.24 -2.37
CA LYS A 154 4.87 -7.17 -0.94
C LYS A 154 5.88 -6.07 -0.62
N ASP A 155 6.82 -5.81 -1.52
CA ASP A 155 7.90 -4.83 -1.32
C ASP A 155 7.51 -3.37 -1.62
N GLN A 156 6.29 -3.12 -2.11
CA GLN A 156 5.83 -1.78 -2.47
C GLN A 156 5.39 -0.92 -1.28
N SER A 157 5.21 -1.50 -0.10
CA SER A 157 4.87 -0.73 1.10
C SER A 157 5.41 -1.43 2.35
N PRO A 158 6.19 -0.74 3.19
CA PRO A 158 6.62 -1.29 4.46
C PRO A 158 5.37 -1.49 5.34
N GLY A 159 5.10 -2.72 5.76
CA GLY A 159 4.05 -3.08 6.71
C GLY A 159 2.60 -3.22 6.16
N THR A 160 2.15 -2.44 5.18
CA THR A 160 0.75 -2.56 4.67
C THR A 160 0.55 -3.66 3.63
N ARG A 161 1.62 -4.09 2.96
CA ARG A 161 1.56 -5.06 1.85
C ARG A 161 2.33 -6.36 2.09
N ALA A 162 3.00 -6.49 3.23
CA ALA A 162 3.86 -7.63 3.55
C ALA A 162 3.16 -9.00 3.38
N ASN A 163 1.84 -9.05 3.57
CA ASN A 163 1.05 -10.28 3.55
C ASN A 163 0.09 -10.39 2.35
N VAL A 164 0.34 -9.67 1.25
CA VAL A 164 -0.52 -9.78 0.06
C VAL A 164 -0.37 -11.20 -0.53
N PRO A 165 -1.44 -12.00 -0.65
CA PRO A 165 -1.36 -13.31 -1.28
C PRO A 165 -1.41 -13.20 -2.81
N VAL A 166 -0.91 -14.23 -3.51
CA VAL A 166 -0.95 -14.31 -4.99
C VAL A 166 -2.38 -14.40 -5.54
N VAL A 167 -3.31 -14.95 -4.77
CA VAL A 167 -4.75 -14.93 -5.06
C VAL A 167 -5.52 -14.91 -3.74
N GLN A 168 -6.63 -14.18 -3.70
CA GLN A 168 -7.55 -14.13 -2.57
C GLN A 168 -8.96 -13.82 -3.04
N VAL A 169 -9.94 -14.13 -2.20
CA VAL A 169 -11.25 -13.50 -2.28
C VAL A 169 -11.08 -12.02 -1.96
N ASP A 170 -11.64 -11.13 -2.77
CA ASP A 170 -11.49 -9.70 -2.56
C ASP A 170 -12.20 -9.26 -1.28
N PRO A 171 -11.48 -8.65 -0.31
CA PRO A 171 -12.06 -8.28 0.97
C PRO A 171 -12.89 -6.98 0.92
N ALA A 172 -12.77 -6.18 -0.14
CA ALA A 172 -13.29 -4.81 -0.19
C ALA A 172 -14.35 -4.58 -1.28
N PHE A 173 -14.32 -5.37 -2.35
CA PHE A 173 -15.18 -5.20 -3.51
C PHE A 173 -15.95 -6.47 -3.83
N GLU A 174 -17.09 -6.26 -4.48
CA GLU A 174 -18.00 -7.31 -4.94
C GLU A 174 -17.94 -7.36 -6.47
N GLY A 175 -18.12 -8.57 -6.99
CA GLY A 175 -18.06 -8.89 -8.41
C GLY A 175 -19.43 -8.97 -9.04
N LEU A 176 -19.48 -9.64 -10.20
CA LEU A 176 -20.67 -9.84 -11.02
C LEU A 176 -21.81 -10.52 -10.27
N ASP A 177 -21.48 -11.52 -9.43
CA ASP A 177 -22.49 -12.31 -8.72
C ASP A 177 -23.06 -11.57 -7.50
N GLY A 178 -22.45 -10.45 -7.09
CA GLY A 178 -22.89 -9.61 -5.98
C GLY A 178 -22.68 -10.23 -4.59
N GLY A 179 -22.56 -9.38 -3.58
CA GLY A 179 -22.39 -9.79 -2.18
C GLY A 179 -20.95 -10.19 -1.81
N PRO A 180 -20.69 -10.40 -0.50
CA PRO A 180 -19.36 -10.70 0.00
C PRO A 180 -18.78 -11.98 -0.62
N GLY A 181 -17.55 -11.89 -1.10
CA GLY A 181 -16.79 -13.00 -1.66
C GLY A 181 -17.07 -13.37 -3.11
N SER A 182 -17.86 -12.54 -3.82
CA SER A 182 -18.19 -12.71 -5.24
C SER A 182 -17.07 -12.31 -6.22
N LEU A 183 -15.96 -11.75 -5.72
CA LEU A 183 -14.85 -11.29 -6.54
C LEU A 183 -13.54 -11.94 -6.10
N VAL A 184 -12.75 -12.43 -7.04
CA VAL A 184 -11.41 -12.97 -6.78
C VAL A 184 -10.34 -11.97 -7.23
N LYS A 185 -9.42 -11.63 -6.34
CA LYS A 185 -8.29 -10.75 -6.62
C LYS A 185 -7.01 -11.55 -6.81
N TRP A 186 -6.33 -11.31 -7.92
CA TRP A 186 -5.05 -11.93 -8.28
C TRP A 186 -3.92 -10.89 -8.19
N ASN A 187 -2.80 -11.28 -7.57
CA ASN A 187 -1.59 -10.47 -7.44
C ASN A 187 -0.36 -11.27 -7.95
N PRO A 188 -0.19 -11.45 -9.26
CA PRO A 188 0.88 -12.28 -9.84
C PRO A 188 2.30 -11.81 -9.47
N LEU A 189 2.45 -10.53 -9.15
CA LEU A 189 3.73 -9.92 -8.78
C LEU A 189 3.96 -9.91 -7.25
N SER A 190 3.10 -10.56 -6.45
CA SER A 190 3.12 -10.42 -5.00
C SER A 190 4.50 -10.73 -4.38
N ASN A 191 5.11 -11.83 -4.82
CA ASN A 191 6.40 -12.33 -4.35
C ASN A 191 7.59 -11.85 -5.21
N VAL A 192 7.37 -10.90 -6.13
CA VAL A 192 8.41 -10.40 -7.04
C VAL A 192 8.95 -9.07 -6.50
N SER A 193 10.28 -8.92 -6.44
CA SER A 193 10.88 -7.65 -6.08
C SER A 193 10.75 -6.61 -7.21
N GLY A 194 10.73 -5.34 -6.87
CA GLY A 194 10.74 -4.23 -7.83
C GLY A 194 11.96 -4.30 -8.75
N THR A 195 13.12 -4.73 -8.24
CA THR A 195 14.32 -4.95 -9.05
C THR A 195 14.14 -6.05 -10.10
N ALA A 196 13.43 -7.13 -9.76
CA ALA A 196 13.11 -8.20 -10.70
C ALA A 196 12.08 -7.74 -11.75
N VAL A 197 11.05 -6.98 -11.35
CA VAL A 197 10.10 -6.35 -12.29
C VAL A 197 10.83 -5.45 -13.29
N TRP A 198 11.72 -4.58 -12.81
CA TRP A 198 12.52 -3.70 -13.68
C TRP A 198 13.49 -4.45 -14.59
N SER A 199 14.02 -5.58 -14.13
CA SER A 199 14.89 -6.43 -14.95
C SER A 199 14.08 -7.10 -16.07
N PHE A 200 12.88 -7.58 -15.75
CA PHE A 200 11.95 -8.13 -16.72
C PHE A 200 11.52 -7.10 -17.78
N LEU A 201 11.03 -5.92 -17.36
CA LEU A 201 10.60 -4.86 -18.27
C LEU A 201 11.69 -4.44 -19.26
N ARG A 202 12.94 -4.31 -18.79
CA ARG A 202 14.10 -3.97 -19.64
C ARG A 202 14.48 -5.11 -20.58
N THR A 203 14.47 -6.35 -20.10
CA THR A 203 14.85 -7.53 -20.91
C THR A 203 13.85 -7.77 -22.05
N MET A 204 12.56 -7.50 -21.79
CA MET A 204 11.47 -7.70 -22.73
C MET A 204 11.19 -6.47 -23.61
N ASP A 205 11.95 -5.39 -23.44
CA ASP A 205 11.75 -4.10 -24.14
C ASP A 205 10.30 -3.59 -24.06
N VAL A 206 9.72 -3.67 -22.86
CA VAL A 206 8.35 -3.24 -22.60
C VAL A 206 8.31 -1.72 -22.50
N PRO A 207 7.35 -1.02 -23.14
CA PRO A 207 7.19 0.41 -22.95
C PRO A 207 6.89 0.72 -21.49
N VAL A 208 7.62 1.67 -20.91
CA VAL A 208 7.47 2.09 -19.51
C VAL A 208 7.18 3.59 -19.40
N ASN A 209 6.61 4.00 -18.28
CA ASN A 209 6.27 5.40 -18.05
C ASN A 209 7.55 6.27 -18.03
N ALA A 210 7.56 7.33 -18.84
CA ALA A 210 8.74 8.20 -18.95
C ALA A 210 9.13 8.90 -17.63
N LEU A 211 8.21 8.99 -16.66
CA LEU A 211 8.50 9.52 -15.32
C LEU A 211 9.51 8.67 -14.54
N HIS A 212 9.65 7.38 -14.85
CA HIS A 212 10.66 6.54 -14.21
C HIS A 212 12.09 7.03 -14.47
N PHE A 213 12.34 7.63 -15.64
CA PHE A 213 13.62 8.29 -15.96
C PHE A 213 13.81 9.65 -15.27
N LYS A 214 12.78 10.15 -14.57
CA LYS A 214 12.78 11.39 -13.80
C LYS A 214 12.77 11.15 -12.29
N GLY A 215 13.08 9.95 -11.83
CA GLY A 215 13.15 9.59 -10.40
C GLY A 215 11.80 9.20 -9.76
N TYR A 216 10.75 9.03 -10.55
CA TYR A 216 9.48 8.51 -10.04
C TYR A 216 9.56 6.98 -9.96
N VAL A 217 9.57 6.43 -8.74
CA VAL A 217 9.52 4.96 -8.56
C VAL A 217 8.08 4.49 -8.51
N SER A 218 7.26 5.02 -7.59
CA SER A 218 5.81 4.79 -7.56
C SER A 218 5.07 5.91 -8.29
N ILE A 219 4.18 5.57 -9.22
CA ILE A 219 3.42 6.55 -10.02
C ILE A 219 1.93 6.54 -9.63
N GLY A 220 1.34 7.72 -9.54
CA GLY A 220 -0.09 7.92 -9.31
C GLY A 220 -0.61 9.12 -10.09
N CYS A 221 -1.58 9.83 -9.51
CA CYS A 221 -2.04 11.10 -10.06
C CYS A 221 -0.94 12.14 -9.89
N GLU A 222 -0.82 13.05 -10.85
CA GLU A 222 0.18 14.13 -10.89
C GLU A 222 0.28 14.89 -9.56
N PRO A 223 -0.81 15.43 -8.96
CA PRO A 223 -0.66 16.27 -7.77
C PRO A 223 -0.37 15.48 -6.50
N CYS A 224 -0.45 14.16 -6.53
CA CYS A 224 -0.27 13.29 -5.37
C CYS A 224 0.94 12.35 -5.51
N THR A 225 1.80 12.61 -6.49
CA THR A 225 3.00 11.82 -6.77
C THR A 225 4.21 12.74 -6.97
N ARG A 226 5.35 12.40 -6.38
CA ARG A 226 6.63 13.06 -6.63
C ARG A 226 7.76 12.04 -6.81
N ALA A 227 8.84 12.46 -7.43
CA ALA A 227 10.08 11.69 -7.46
C ALA A 227 10.63 11.44 -6.04
N VAL A 228 11.37 10.35 -5.87
CA VAL A 228 12.08 10.01 -4.63
C VAL A 228 13.58 10.16 -4.83
N LEU A 229 14.30 10.45 -3.75
CA LEU A 229 15.76 10.52 -3.75
C LEU A 229 16.38 9.11 -3.75
N PRO A 230 17.66 8.97 -4.15
CA PRO A 230 18.39 7.71 -3.97
C PRO A 230 18.31 7.22 -2.52
N GLY A 231 17.90 5.97 -2.32
CA GLY A 231 17.76 5.33 -1.00
C GLY A 231 16.43 5.63 -0.27
N GLN A 232 15.59 6.55 -0.76
CA GLN A 232 14.24 6.74 -0.22
C GLN A 232 13.32 5.60 -0.67
N HIS A 233 12.41 5.20 0.23
CA HIS A 233 11.43 4.18 -0.09
C HIS A 233 10.42 4.69 -1.14
N GLU A 234 9.97 3.84 -2.06
CA GLU A 234 9.11 4.23 -3.19
C GLU A 234 7.78 4.90 -2.78
N ARG A 235 7.28 4.58 -1.57
CA ARG A 235 6.07 5.19 -0.99
C ARG A 235 6.24 6.60 -0.47
N GLU A 236 7.47 7.04 -0.22
CA GLU A 236 7.76 8.42 0.16
C GLU A 236 7.45 9.41 -0.98
N GLY A 237 7.30 8.92 -2.20
CA GLY A 237 6.84 9.67 -3.36
C GLY A 237 5.31 9.84 -3.43
N ARG A 238 4.53 9.18 -2.57
CA ARG A 238 3.06 9.13 -2.64
C ARG A 238 2.46 9.78 -1.40
N TRP A 239 1.51 10.70 -1.60
CA TRP A 239 0.82 11.39 -0.49
C TRP A 239 1.80 11.85 0.60
N TRP A 240 2.92 12.46 0.18
CA TRP A 240 4.08 12.71 1.04
C TRP A 240 3.80 13.66 2.21
N TRP A 241 2.67 14.37 2.19
CA TRP A 241 2.18 15.23 3.26
C TRP A 241 1.37 14.47 4.32
N GLU A 242 0.91 13.25 4.02
CA GLU A 242 0.22 12.36 4.95
C GLU A 242 1.22 11.41 5.62
N ASP A 243 0.85 10.81 6.75
CA ASP A 243 1.69 9.82 7.41
C ASP A 243 1.59 8.42 6.80
N ALA A 244 2.65 7.63 6.99
CA ALA A 244 2.83 6.29 6.43
C ALA A 244 1.60 5.37 6.54
N LYS A 245 0.90 5.33 7.70
CA LYS A 245 -0.31 4.50 7.87
C LYS A 245 -1.49 4.94 7.01
N ALA A 246 -1.56 6.23 6.67
CA ALA A 246 -2.66 6.80 5.89
C ALA A 246 -2.43 6.67 4.38
N LYS A 247 -1.21 6.34 3.92
CA LYS A 247 -0.82 6.34 2.49
C LYS A 247 -1.30 5.15 1.65
N GLU A 248 -2.32 4.41 2.09
CA GLU A 248 -2.99 3.44 1.22
C GLU A 248 -4.28 4.01 0.63
N CYS A 249 -4.36 3.93 -0.69
CA CYS A 249 -5.56 4.30 -1.41
C CYS A 249 -6.70 3.35 -1.04
N GLY A 250 -7.94 3.85 -1.09
CA GLY A 250 -9.16 3.06 -0.90
C GLY A 250 -9.32 1.82 -1.79
N LEU A 251 -8.46 1.60 -2.78
CA LEU A 251 -8.46 0.42 -3.67
C LEU A 251 -7.97 -0.86 -2.98
N HIS A 252 -7.21 -0.76 -1.88
CA HIS A 252 -6.57 -1.92 -1.25
C HIS A 252 -6.67 -1.93 0.28
N LYS A 253 -7.54 -1.07 0.85
CA LYS A 253 -7.69 -0.94 2.31
C LYS A 253 -8.08 -2.25 3.00
N GLY A 254 -8.86 -3.12 2.36
CA GLY A 254 -9.28 -4.40 2.95
C GLY A 254 -8.13 -5.38 3.22
N ASN A 255 -6.91 -5.14 2.71
CA ASN A 255 -5.74 -5.93 3.10
C ASN A 255 -5.19 -5.55 4.49
N LEU A 256 -5.60 -4.40 5.04
CA LEU A 256 -5.23 -3.94 6.38
C LEU A 256 -6.10 -4.60 7.47
N ASP A 257 -7.33 -4.97 7.11
CA ASP A 257 -8.36 -5.48 8.01
C ASP A 257 -8.19 -6.99 8.33
N GLY A 258 -7.14 -7.63 7.80
CA GLY A 258 -6.68 -8.96 8.23
C GLY A 258 -6.12 -8.99 9.66
N VAL A 259 -5.95 -7.82 10.27
CA VAL A 259 -5.91 -7.67 11.73
C VAL A 259 -7.31 -7.26 12.15
N ALA A 260 -8.15 -8.23 12.49
CA ALA A 260 -9.53 -8.00 12.85
C ALA A 260 -9.66 -6.88 13.89
N GLU A 261 -10.35 -5.79 13.52
CA GLU A 261 -10.99 -4.90 14.49
C GLU A 261 -12.09 -5.72 15.19
N SER A 262 -11.76 -6.29 16.35
CA SER A 262 -12.75 -6.82 17.28
C SER A 262 -13.51 -5.65 17.91
N SER A 263 -14.61 -5.27 17.27
CA SER A 263 -15.60 -4.38 17.86
C SER A 263 -16.22 -5.01 19.11
N ASN A 264 -15.98 -4.38 20.26
CA ASN A 264 -16.72 -4.45 21.52
C ASN A 264 -17.26 -5.81 21.99
N SER A 265 -16.51 -6.45 22.89
CA SER A 265 -17.07 -7.18 24.02
C SER A 265 -16.38 -6.72 25.31
N LEU A 266 -17.20 -6.30 26.27
CA LEU A 266 -16.77 -5.92 27.61
C LEU A 266 -15.99 -7.07 28.28
N GLY A 267 -14.75 -6.77 28.67
CA GLY A 267 -14.04 -7.45 29.76
C GLY A 267 -13.24 -8.70 29.40
N GLU A 268 -11.99 -8.51 28.97
CA GLU A 268 -10.81 -9.22 29.52
C GLU A 268 -9.53 -8.54 28.98
N LYS A 269 -8.65 -8.09 29.89
CA LYS A 269 -7.36 -7.47 29.53
C LYS A 269 -6.40 -8.57 29.11
N THR A 270 -6.28 -8.83 27.81
CA THR A 270 -5.10 -9.51 27.28
C THR A 270 -3.96 -8.47 27.26
N GLU A 271 -2.93 -8.65 28.08
CA GLU A 271 -1.75 -7.78 28.09
C GLU A 271 -1.04 -7.90 26.73
N VAL A 272 -1.12 -6.85 25.91
CA VAL A 272 -0.30 -6.75 24.68
C VAL A 272 1.15 -6.52 25.13
N ALA A 273 2.07 -7.38 24.69
CA ALA A 273 3.48 -7.28 25.02
C ALA A 273 4.04 -5.90 24.62
N ASP A 274 4.86 -5.32 25.50
CA ASP A 274 5.50 -4.04 25.26
C ASP A 274 6.61 -4.15 24.18
N LEU A 275 6.96 -3.05 23.52
CA LEU A 275 7.91 -3.01 22.40
C LEU A 275 9.17 -2.22 22.76
N PHE A 276 10.23 -2.38 21.98
CA PHE A 276 11.52 -1.69 22.11
C PHE A 276 12.17 -1.96 23.47
N ILE A 277 12.18 -3.23 23.89
CA ILE A 277 12.72 -3.65 25.19
C ILE A 277 14.19 -4.06 24.98
N SER A 278 15.10 -3.15 25.33
CA SER A 278 16.55 -3.38 25.32
C SER A 278 17.19 -2.59 26.48
N GLU A 279 18.35 -3.05 26.97
CA GLU A 279 19.11 -2.38 28.04
C GLU A 279 19.49 -0.93 27.67
N ASN A 280 19.59 -0.63 26.38
CA ASN A 280 19.97 0.68 25.87
C ASN A 280 18.78 1.56 25.45
N VAL A 281 17.54 1.12 25.69
CA VAL A 281 16.32 1.89 25.39
C VAL A 281 15.67 2.37 26.68
N VAL A 282 15.64 3.69 26.87
CA VAL A 282 15.00 4.33 28.02
C VAL A 282 13.49 4.41 27.81
N THR A 283 12.70 3.97 28.79
CA THR A 283 11.24 4.18 28.77
C THR A 283 10.90 5.54 29.35
N PHE A 284 10.34 6.43 28.54
CA PHE A 284 9.88 7.73 28.98
C PHE A 284 8.41 7.68 29.41
N GLY A 285 8.12 8.29 30.56
CA GLY A 285 6.78 8.67 30.99
C GLY A 285 6.38 10.05 30.47
N ARG A 286 5.17 10.49 30.83
CA ARG A 286 4.66 11.80 30.42
C ARG A 286 5.51 12.95 30.94
N GLU A 287 5.89 12.90 32.21
CA GLU A 287 6.70 13.94 32.86
C GLU A 287 8.07 14.05 32.21
N ASP A 288 8.69 12.91 31.87
CA ASP A 288 9.97 12.88 31.14
C ASP A 288 9.83 13.54 29.76
N MET A 289 8.77 13.21 29.02
CA MET A 289 8.53 13.82 27.71
C MET A 289 8.25 15.32 27.82
N GLU A 290 7.49 15.77 28.81
CA GLU A 290 7.26 17.20 29.07
C GLU A 290 8.56 17.94 29.39
N ALA A 291 9.45 17.33 30.18
CA ALA A 291 10.78 17.88 30.45
C ALA A 291 11.64 17.92 29.18
N LEU A 292 11.61 16.86 28.37
CA LEU A 292 12.31 16.82 27.09
C LEU A 292 11.80 17.91 26.12
N VAL A 293 10.50 18.15 26.04
CA VAL A 293 9.97 19.19 25.13
C VAL A 293 10.37 20.60 25.59
N LYS A 294 10.44 20.85 26.90
CA LYS A 294 10.86 22.17 27.44
C LYS A 294 12.33 22.50 27.13
N GLY A 295 13.18 21.50 26.92
CA GLY A 295 14.54 21.68 26.41
C GLY A 295 15.55 22.26 27.41
N GLU A 296 15.24 22.30 28.70
CA GLU A 296 16.09 22.89 29.73
C GLU A 296 17.26 21.95 30.12
N ASN A 297 18.50 22.47 30.05
CA ASN A 297 19.72 21.88 30.63
C ASN A 297 20.01 20.40 30.29
N ARG A 298 19.78 19.98 29.05
CA ARG A 298 20.14 18.64 28.58
C ARG A 298 21.57 18.59 28.04
N ASP A 299 22.38 17.75 28.64
CA ASP A 299 23.75 17.44 28.22
C ASP A 299 23.79 16.51 26.98
N LYS A 300 22.75 15.70 26.78
CA LYS A 300 22.60 14.75 25.66
C LYS A 300 21.40 15.05 24.78
N SER A 301 21.51 14.66 23.51
CA SER A 301 20.37 14.62 22.58
C SER A 301 19.53 13.37 22.85
N SER A 302 18.29 13.32 22.39
CA SER A 302 17.43 12.14 22.52
C SER A 302 16.84 11.72 21.18
N LEU A 303 16.95 10.43 20.86
CA LEU A 303 16.19 9.77 19.80
C LEU A 303 15.02 9.06 20.46
N VAL A 304 13.78 9.45 20.15
CA VAL A 304 12.59 8.92 20.81
C VAL A 304 11.61 8.34 19.79
N VAL A 305 11.21 7.09 20.00
CA VAL A 305 10.08 6.49 19.27
C VAL A 305 8.78 6.69 20.04
N LEU A 306 7.78 7.28 19.38
CA LEU A 306 6.39 7.27 19.81
C LEU A 306 5.68 6.06 19.19
N TYR A 307 5.17 5.16 20.02
CA TYR A 307 4.59 3.90 19.55
C TYR A 307 3.29 3.54 20.26
N ALA A 308 2.62 2.50 19.72
CA ALA A 308 1.52 1.81 20.37
C ALA A 308 1.80 0.30 20.31
N PRO A 309 1.65 -0.48 21.40
CA PRO A 309 2.00 -1.91 21.42
C PRO A 309 1.24 -2.77 20.39
N TRP A 310 -0.02 -2.42 20.10
CA TRP A 310 -0.86 -3.12 19.12
C TRP A 310 -0.53 -2.77 17.66
N CYS A 311 0.36 -1.82 17.41
CA CYS A 311 0.65 -1.35 16.07
C CYS A 311 1.65 -2.27 15.35
N SER A 312 1.21 -2.93 14.29
CA SER A 312 2.07 -3.80 13.45
C SER A 312 3.30 -3.10 12.89
N PHE A 313 3.22 -1.80 12.56
CA PHE A 313 4.38 -1.02 12.10
C PHE A 313 5.39 -0.73 13.20
N SER A 314 4.92 -0.62 14.45
CA SER A 314 5.81 -0.46 15.61
C SER A 314 6.48 -1.79 15.93
N GLN A 315 5.73 -2.88 15.85
CA GLN A 315 6.25 -4.25 15.99
C GLN A 315 7.31 -4.56 14.92
N ALA A 316 7.06 -4.18 13.66
CA ALA A 316 8.00 -4.39 12.57
C ALA A 316 9.31 -3.60 12.70
N MET A 317 9.32 -2.50 13.48
CA MET A 317 10.51 -1.68 13.72
C MET A 317 11.28 -2.13 14.98
N ASP A 318 10.72 -3.03 15.79
CA ASP A 318 11.22 -3.36 17.13
C ASP A 318 12.71 -3.75 17.13
N GLU A 319 13.05 -4.77 16.33
CA GLU A 319 14.42 -5.28 16.19
C GLU A 319 15.39 -4.19 15.72
N SER A 320 15.07 -3.50 14.62
CA SER A 320 15.95 -2.45 14.06
C SER A 320 16.18 -1.29 15.03
N TYR A 321 15.18 -0.92 15.84
CA TYR A 321 15.33 0.16 16.81
C TYR A 321 16.15 -0.26 18.02
N ASN A 322 16.03 -1.51 18.47
CA ASN A 322 16.87 -2.07 19.52
C ASN A 322 18.35 -2.13 19.06
N ASP A 323 18.62 -2.53 17.81
CA ASP A 323 19.97 -2.50 17.21
C ASP A 323 20.55 -1.07 17.15
N VAL A 324 19.72 -0.07 16.83
CA VAL A 324 20.14 1.35 16.87
C VAL A 324 20.53 1.75 18.29
N ALA A 325 19.77 1.32 19.30
CA ALA A 325 20.05 1.60 20.70
C ALA A 325 21.39 0.98 21.13
N GLU A 326 21.67 -0.25 20.74
CA GLU A 326 22.96 -0.91 21.00
C GLU A 326 24.12 -0.19 20.33
N LYS A 327 23.98 0.20 19.05
CA LYS A 327 25.02 0.91 18.32
C LYS A 327 25.27 2.34 18.84
N LEU A 328 24.27 2.95 19.46
CA LEU A 328 24.39 4.27 20.10
C LEU A 328 24.71 4.19 21.60
N ALA A 329 24.89 2.99 22.15
CA ALA A 329 25.25 2.79 23.55
C ALA A 329 26.57 3.52 23.87
N GLY A 330 26.57 4.31 24.94
CA GLY A 330 27.71 5.13 25.34
C GLY A 330 27.93 6.42 24.52
N SER A 331 27.09 6.70 23.52
CA SER A 331 27.13 7.96 22.77
C SER A 331 26.50 9.14 23.54
N ASN A 332 26.51 10.33 22.90
CA ASN A 332 25.83 11.53 23.39
C ASN A 332 24.34 11.59 23.03
N VAL A 333 23.76 10.46 22.58
CA VAL A 333 22.33 10.33 22.29
C VAL A 333 21.71 9.30 23.23
N VAL A 334 20.67 9.71 23.93
CA VAL A 334 19.79 8.83 24.68
C VAL A 334 18.75 8.26 23.71
N VAL A 335 18.74 6.94 23.54
CA VAL A 335 17.69 6.28 22.77
C VAL A 335 16.57 5.91 23.73
N GLY A 336 15.34 6.32 23.41
CA GLY A 336 14.19 6.06 24.26
C GLY A 336 12.90 5.80 23.51
N LYS A 337 11.89 5.39 24.26
CA LYS A 337 10.57 5.02 23.79
C LYS A 337 9.49 5.70 24.63
N PHE A 338 8.40 6.10 23.99
CA PHE A 338 7.22 6.65 24.64
C PHE A 338 5.97 5.97 24.10
N ASN A 339 5.24 5.28 24.97
CA ASN A 339 3.95 4.70 24.60
C ASN A 339 2.94 5.85 24.47
N ALA A 340 2.64 6.19 23.23
CA ALA A 340 1.83 7.33 22.85
C ALA A 340 0.38 6.92 22.54
N ASP A 341 -0.08 5.80 23.08
CA ASP A 341 -1.47 5.32 22.98
C ASP A 341 -2.27 5.61 24.27
N GLY A 342 -3.57 5.29 24.24
CA GLY A 342 -4.46 5.47 25.39
C GLY A 342 -4.48 6.92 25.90
N ALA A 343 -4.25 7.10 27.20
CA ALA A 343 -4.28 8.41 27.85
C ALA A 343 -3.21 9.40 27.35
N GLN A 344 -2.11 8.90 26.75
CA GLN A 344 -1.01 9.74 26.27
C GLN A 344 -1.22 10.26 24.84
N LYS A 345 -2.18 9.70 24.11
CA LYS A 345 -2.40 9.97 22.68
C LYS A 345 -2.73 11.43 22.37
N ALA A 346 -3.56 12.08 23.20
CA ALA A 346 -3.92 13.48 23.02
C ALA A 346 -2.70 14.39 23.18
N TYR A 347 -1.94 14.19 24.26
CA TYR A 347 -0.69 14.93 24.51
C TYR A 347 0.31 14.76 23.38
N ALA A 348 0.52 13.53 22.91
CA ALA A 348 1.47 13.24 21.84
C ALA A 348 1.07 13.92 20.51
N LYS A 349 -0.22 13.98 20.19
CA LYS A 349 -0.72 14.69 19.00
C LYS A 349 -0.47 16.19 19.08
N GLU A 350 -0.76 16.79 20.23
CA GLU A 350 -0.66 18.24 20.44
C GLU A 350 0.79 18.73 20.58
N ASN A 351 1.66 17.94 21.22
CA ASN A 351 2.98 18.41 21.67
C ASN A 351 4.16 17.68 21.02
N LEU A 352 3.96 16.48 20.49
CA LEU A 352 5.04 15.61 19.99
C LEU A 352 4.91 15.31 18.49
N GLN A 353 4.12 16.09 17.75
CA GLN A 353 3.90 15.92 16.32
C GLN A 353 3.42 14.49 15.95
N LEU A 354 2.76 13.80 16.89
CA LEU A 354 2.23 12.47 16.63
C LEU A 354 1.07 12.58 15.65
N GLN A 355 1.22 11.91 14.51
CA GLN A 355 0.14 11.75 13.56
C GLN A 355 -0.11 10.28 13.21
N SER A 356 0.93 9.44 13.23
CA SER A 356 0.83 7.97 13.12
C SER A 356 1.90 7.24 13.95
N TYR A 357 1.84 5.92 14.02
CA TYR A 357 2.84 5.09 14.71
C TYR A 357 3.63 4.21 13.71
N PRO A 358 4.92 3.92 13.98
CA PRO A 358 5.76 4.64 14.93
C PRO A 358 6.15 6.03 14.37
N THR A 359 6.21 7.03 15.24
CA THR A 359 6.81 8.34 14.93
C THR A 359 8.16 8.43 15.62
N VAL A 360 9.23 8.70 14.88
CA VAL A 360 10.58 8.87 15.44
C VAL A 360 10.92 10.35 15.50
N LEU A 361 11.38 10.80 16.66
CA LEU A 361 11.74 12.18 16.94
C LEU A 361 13.21 12.26 17.36
N PHE A 362 13.89 13.31 16.93
CA PHE A 362 15.18 13.71 17.46
C PHE A 362 15.03 15.03 18.21
N LEU A 363 15.47 15.05 19.46
CA LEU A 363 15.48 16.20 20.34
C LEU A 363 16.94 16.58 20.63
N PRO A 364 17.47 17.65 20.01
CA PRO A 364 18.86 18.04 20.21
C PRO A 364 19.13 18.50 21.65
N LYS A 365 20.35 18.26 22.15
CA LYS A 365 20.85 18.86 23.39
C LYS A 365 20.71 20.39 23.35
N ASN A 366 20.37 20.99 24.49
CA ASN A 366 20.20 22.44 24.64
C ASN A 366 19.26 23.13 23.61
N SER A 367 18.27 22.41 23.08
CA SER A 367 17.28 22.95 22.14
C SER A 367 15.88 22.46 22.50
N SER A 368 14.88 23.34 22.39
CA SER A 368 13.47 22.94 22.48
C SER A 368 12.89 22.44 21.15
N GLN A 369 13.69 22.42 20.08
CA GLN A 369 13.24 21.96 18.76
C GLN A 369 13.05 20.45 18.74
N ILE A 370 11.95 20.02 18.11
CA ILE A 370 11.63 18.62 17.86
C ILE A 370 11.77 18.39 16.36
N ILE A 371 12.72 17.52 15.98
CA ILE A 371 12.98 17.17 14.59
C ILE A 371 12.35 15.81 14.32
N LYS A 372 11.23 15.78 13.57
CA LYS A 372 10.59 14.53 13.15
C LYS A 372 11.45 13.85 12.08
N TYR A 373 11.68 12.55 12.23
CA TYR A 373 12.35 11.75 11.20
C TYR A 373 11.47 11.68 9.94
N PRO A 374 11.94 12.15 8.77
CA PRO A 374 11.07 12.38 7.62
C PRO A 374 10.91 11.17 6.69
N SER A 375 11.78 10.17 6.77
CA SER A 375 11.74 8.99 5.90
C SER A 375 10.76 7.94 6.43
N GLU A 376 10.40 6.96 5.60
CA GLU A 376 9.68 5.74 6.01
C GLU A 376 10.61 4.55 6.20
N ASN A 377 11.86 4.65 5.76
CA ASN A 377 12.86 3.62 5.98
C ASN A 377 13.10 3.44 7.49
N ARG A 378 12.93 2.23 8.00
CA ARG A 378 13.12 1.89 9.43
C ARG A 378 14.35 1.03 9.69
N GLU A 379 15.18 0.83 8.67
CA GLU A 379 16.41 0.09 8.77
C GLU A 379 17.44 0.82 9.64
N VAL A 380 18.31 0.04 10.28
CA VAL A 380 19.32 0.51 11.24
C VAL A 380 20.17 1.63 10.65
N ASP A 381 20.70 1.46 9.44
CA ASP A 381 21.59 2.43 8.80
C ASP A 381 20.88 3.76 8.49
N ALA A 382 19.59 3.71 8.16
CA ALA A 382 18.81 4.92 7.86
C ALA A 382 18.55 5.75 9.14
N LEU A 383 18.27 5.08 10.26
CA LEU A 383 18.08 5.71 11.56
C LEU A 383 19.41 6.25 12.13
N LEU A 384 20.50 5.51 12.00
CA LEU A 384 21.84 5.98 12.40
C LEU A 384 22.30 7.17 11.56
N GLY A 385 22.09 7.12 10.24
CA GLY A 385 22.41 8.24 9.35
C GLY A 385 21.63 9.51 9.72
N PHE A 386 20.37 9.38 10.12
CA PHE A 386 19.58 10.49 10.64
C PHE A 386 20.15 11.08 11.93
N VAL A 387 20.50 10.23 12.91
CA VAL A 387 21.13 10.68 14.16
C VAL A 387 22.46 11.38 13.88
N GLN A 388 23.31 10.79 13.04
CA GLN A 388 24.63 11.34 12.71
C GLN A 388 24.53 12.69 11.99
N ALA A 389 23.50 12.90 11.17
CA ALA A 389 23.29 14.17 10.47
C ALA A 389 22.87 15.33 11.41
N LEU A 390 22.44 15.03 12.64
CA LEU A 390 21.88 15.99 13.60
C LEU A 390 22.70 16.12 14.89
N GLN A 391 23.73 15.30 15.09
CA GLN A 391 24.74 15.45 16.14
C GLN A 391 25.76 16.53 15.77
#